data_AF-A0A1D1V2X4-F1
#
_entry.id   AF-A0A1D1V2X4-F1
#
_cell.length_a   1.000
_cell.length_b   1.000
_cell.length_c   1.000
_cell.angle_alpha   90.00
_cell.angle_beta   90.00
_cell.angle_gamma   90.00
#
_symmetry.space_group_name_H-M   'P 1'
#
loop_
_entity.id
_entity.type
_entity.pdbx_description
1 polymer ?
#
loop_
_entity_poly.entity_id
_entity_poly.type
_entity_poly.pdbx_seq_one_letter_code
_entity_poly.pdbx_strand_id
1 'polypeptide(L)'
;MEIKYLQTRPHALMLKHSLKDLVLDFADTAERDTWIAQVAHKMKTTGADWITPQPHTSFAPAREDIYAKFFINGASYMPAVADALESAKEEIFIGGWWVAPEVFLKRPVTEGTKWRLDKILKRKAEEGVKIYILMYKESRVALGINSLYSKKKLATIHPNIMVQRHPDHNVLLWSHHEKCVIIDQKLAFLGGIDLCYGRWEDYHYRMNDQSPEMRQSKATGSLKKASESLAGRKFDKAKHKAGGPRRRGKKRHAWGQAAMAPVRGVQARMNVPRFRFGSKMNHRYRTYRRSFLSKTALALSRSGCKNKSDSKVEEGTPDEELNELGRTYTWIGKDYINEVREAFSQSDNGHPYEDELDRDKVPRLPWHDAGTCMWGVAARDLARHFIQKWNACKFQKVRFESEYPFIIPKRYGDLEAVTEPPCENTHRCRVQVLRSTASWCVTLKNSENTRF
;
A
#
# COMPACT_ATOMS: atom_id res chain seq x y z
N MET A 1 -13.60 -20.29 -21.16
CA MET A 1 -12.59 -20.57 -22.22
C MET A 1 -13.25 -21.49 -23.24
N GLU A 2 -13.03 -21.30 -24.53
CA GLU A 2 -13.70 -22.08 -25.59
C GLU A 2 -12.67 -22.54 -26.62
N ILE A 3 -12.74 -23.82 -27.02
CA ILE A 3 -11.91 -24.40 -28.09
C ILE A 3 -12.60 -24.17 -29.43
N LYS A 4 -11.90 -23.58 -30.40
CA LYS A 4 -12.38 -23.40 -31.78
C LYS A 4 -11.42 -24.00 -32.81
N TYR A 5 -11.99 -24.70 -33.76
CA TYR A 5 -11.30 -25.12 -34.98
C TYR A 5 -11.25 -23.96 -35.97
N LEU A 6 -10.12 -23.80 -36.65
CA LEU A 6 -9.94 -22.82 -37.70
C LEU A 6 -10.06 -23.49 -39.07
N GLN A 7 -11.14 -23.18 -39.81
CA GLN A 7 -11.39 -23.76 -41.13
C GLN A 7 -10.25 -23.48 -42.13
N THR A 8 -9.62 -22.31 -42.03
CA THR A 8 -8.54 -21.88 -42.93
C THR A 8 -7.14 -22.35 -42.47
N ARG A 9 -7.02 -22.96 -41.28
CA ARG A 9 -5.76 -23.41 -40.69
C ARG A 9 -5.97 -24.77 -40.03
N PRO A 10 -5.93 -25.87 -40.79
CA PRO A 10 -6.29 -27.19 -40.27
C PRO A 10 -5.35 -27.68 -39.18
N HIS A 11 -4.09 -27.26 -39.12
CA HIS A 11 -3.18 -27.68 -38.03
C HIS A 11 -3.26 -26.76 -36.80
N ALA A 12 -4.15 -25.77 -36.79
CA ALA A 12 -4.21 -24.78 -35.73
C ALA A 12 -5.38 -25.02 -34.76
N LEU A 13 -5.13 -24.71 -33.49
CA LEU A 13 -6.12 -24.65 -32.40
C LEU A 13 -6.29 -23.20 -31.96
N MET A 14 -7.52 -22.70 -31.99
CA MET A 14 -7.85 -21.42 -31.36
C MET A 14 -8.47 -21.65 -29.98
N LEU A 15 -7.85 -21.07 -28.95
CA LEU A 15 -8.39 -20.98 -27.60
C LEU A 15 -8.94 -19.58 -27.38
N LYS A 16 -10.26 -19.45 -27.33
CA LYS A 16 -10.92 -18.21 -26.96
C LYS A 16 -10.89 -18.02 -25.45
N HIS A 17 -10.39 -16.86 -25.06
CA HIS A 17 -10.25 -16.48 -23.66
C HIS A 17 -10.72 -15.03 -23.42
N SER A 18 -11.04 -14.72 -22.16
CA SER A 18 -11.58 -13.42 -21.73
C SER A 18 -10.56 -12.28 -21.86
N LEU A 19 -9.27 -12.59 -21.94
CA LEU A 19 -8.19 -11.62 -22.20
C LEU A 19 -7.89 -11.48 -23.70
N LYS A 20 -7.46 -12.58 -24.34
CA LYS A 20 -7.10 -12.63 -25.76
C LYS A 20 -7.33 -14.03 -26.31
N ASP A 21 -7.57 -14.10 -27.60
CA ASP A 21 -7.65 -15.39 -28.29
C ASP A 21 -6.22 -15.85 -28.58
N LEU A 22 -5.92 -17.11 -28.25
CA LEU A 22 -4.61 -17.73 -28.49
C LEU A 22 -4.75 -18.71 -29.65
N VAL A 23 -3.92 -18.56 -30.68
CA VAL A 23 -3.84 -19.52 -31.78
C VAL A 23 -2.53 -20.28 -31.64
N LEU A 24 -2.62 -21.60 -31.55
CA LEU A 24 -1.48 -22.52 -31.50
C LEU A 24 -1.42 -23.28 -32.81
N ASP A 25 -0.28 -23.29 -33.46
CA ASP A 25 -0.01 -24.08 -34.66
C ASP A 25 0.77 -25.33 -34.29
N PHE A 26 0.38 -26.47 -34.86
CA PHE A 26 1.02 -27.76 -34.65
C PHE A 26 1.63 -28.28 -35.94
N ALA A 27 2.50 -29.29 -35.84
CA ALA A 27 3.14 -29.87 -37.01
C ALA A 27 2.12 -30.55 -37.94
N ASP A 28 1.17 -31.27 -37.34
CA ASP A 28 0.12 -31.99 -38.04
C ASP A 28 -1.22 -32.00 -37.27
N THR A 29 -2.25 -32.60 -37.87
CA THR A 29 -3.59 -32.68 -37.27
C THR A 29 -3.66 -33.64 -36.08
N ALA A 30 -2.83 -34.69 -36.03
CA ALA A 30 -2.85 -35.66 -34.95
C ALA A 30 -2.29 -35.04 -33.65
N GLU A 31 -1.21 -34.26 -33.76
CA GLU A 31 -0.68 -33.47 -32.66
C GLU A 31 -1.71 -32.45 -32.16
N ARG A 32 -2.32 -31.68 -33.07
CA ARG A 32 -3.41 -30.74 -32.74
C ARG A 32 -4.53 -31.42 -31.96
N ASP A 33 -5.00 -32.58 -32.43
CA ASP A 33 -6.13 -33.29 -31.83
C ASP A 33 -5.77 -33.87 -30.45
N THR A 34 -4.53 -34.32 -30.28
CA THR A 34 -3.99 -34.70 -28.98
C THR A 34 -4.01 -33.54 -28.00
N TRP A 35 -3.54 -32.36 -28.43
CA TRP A 35 -3.59 -31.14 -27.60
C TRP A 35 -5.02 -30.71 -27.27
N ILE A 36 -5.94 -30.80 -28.23
CA ILE A 36 -7.37 -30.53 -27.99
C ILE A 36 -7.92 -31.45 -26.91
N ALA A 37 -7.65 -32.76 -26.99
CA ALA A 37 -8.09 -33.73 -25.99
C ALA A 37 -7.53 -33.41 -24.60
N GLN A 38 -6.23 -33.06 -24.50
CA GLN A 38 -5.59 -32.70 -23.25
C GLN A 38 -6.17 -31.40 -22.65
N VAL A 39 -6.36 -30.36 -23.46
CA VAL A 39 -6.97 -29.11 -23.01
C VAL A 39 -8.41 -29.35 -22.55
N ALA A 40 -9.19 -30.11 -23.31
CA ALA A 40 -10.57 -30.46 -22.93
C ALA A 40 -10.62 -31.26 -21.61
N HIS A 41 -9.71 -32.21 -21.41
CA HIS A 41 -9.59 -32.96 -20.17
C HIS A 41 -9.24 -32.05 -18.97
N LYS A 42 -8.27 -31.13 -19.13
CA LYS A 42 -7.92 -30.17 -18.08
C LYS A 42 -9.04 -29.19 -17.78
N MET A 43 -9.76 -28.74 -18.79
CA MET A 43 -10.96 -27.91 -18.64
C MET A 43 -12.05 -28.60 -17.81
N LYS A 44 -12.26 -29.91 -18.01
CA LYS A 44 -13.25 -30.70 -17.25
C LYS A 44 -12.82 -31.06 -15.83
N THR A 45 -11.51 -31.01 -15.53
CA THR A 45 -10.95 -31.42 -14.24
C THR A 45 -10.44 -30.21 -13.46
N THR A 46 -9.13 -30.02 -13.38
CA THR A 46 -8.49 -28.96 -12.58
C THR A 46 -8.83 -27.54 -13.02
N GLY A 47 -9.27 -27.38 -14.27
CA GLY A 47 -9.66 -26.11 -14.86
C GLY A 47 -11.13 -25.75 -14.70
N ALA A 48 -11.97 -26.68 -14.22
CA ALA A 48 -13.42 -26.53 -14.18
C ALA A 48 -13.84 -25.26 -13.43
N ASP A 49 -13.26 -25.03 -12.24
CA ASP A 49 -13.47 -23.86 -11.40
C ASP A 49 -13.33 -22.51 -12.15
N TRP A 50 -12.51 -22.46 -13.20
CA TRP A 50 -12.13 -21.22 -13.88
C TRP A 50 -12.88 -20.99 -15.20
N ILE A 51 -13.71 -21.96 -15.61
CA ILE A 51 -14.46 -21.90 -16.85
C ILE A 51 -15.96 -22.01 -16.66
N THR A 52 -16.42 -22.39 -15.47
CA THR A 52 -17.83 -22.44 -15.11
C THR A 52 -18.28 -21.14 -14.42
N PRO A 53 -19.56 -20.77 -14.53
CA PRO A 53 -20.12 -19.70 -13.72
C PRO A 53 -20.01 -20.04 -12.23
N GLN A 54 -19.54 -19.08 -11.43
CA GLN A 54 -19.45 -19.22 -9.98
C GLN A 54 -20.54 -18.37 -9.28
N PRO A 55 -20.85 -18.65 -8.00
CA PRO A 55 -21.75 -17.81 -7.22
C PRO A 55 -21.32 -16.33 -7.26
N HIS A 56 -22.30 -15.42 -7.23
CA HIS A 56 -22.08 -13.97 -7.30
C HIS A 56 -21.30 -13.48 -8.53
N THR A 57 -21.28 -14.28 -9.60
CA THR A 57 -20.49 -14.04 -10.83
C THR A 57 -19.00 -13.83 -10.60
N SER A 58 -18.46 -14.43 -9.53
CA SER A 58 -17.04 -14.35 -9.21
C SER A 58 -16.16 -15.13 -10.18
N PHE A 59 -14.92 -14.69 -10.34
CA PHE A 59 -13.87 -15.51 -10.96
C PHE A 59 -13.50 -16.75 -10.12
N ALA A 60 -13.78 -16.75 -8.82
CA ALA A 60 -13.39 -17.80 -7.89
C ALA A 60 -14.62 -18.57 -7.35
N PRO A 61 -14.54 -19.90 -7.22
CA PRO A 61 -15.59 -20.69 -6.57
C PRO A 61 -15.66 -20.40 -5.07
N ALA A 62 -16.79 -20.76 -4.45
CA ALA A 62 -16.87 -20.86 -3.00
C ALA A 62 -16.04 -22.06 -2.52
N ARG A 63 -15.19 -21.84 -1.53
CA ARG A 63 -14.31 -22.83 -0.91
C ARG A 63 -14.87 -23.19 0.45
N GLU A 64 -15.17 -24.47 0.66
CA GLU A 64 -15.60 -24.97 1.95
C GLU A 64 -14.40 -25.18 2.88
N ASP A 65 -14.68 -25.17 4.18
CA ASP A 65 -13.74 -25.62 5.21
C ASP A 65 -12.39 -24.88 5.20
N ILE A 66 -12.44 -23.58 4.98
CA ILE A 66 -11.27 -22.70 4.96
C ILE A 66 -11.04 -22.11 6.33
N TYR A 67 -9.84 -22.31 6.85
CA TYR A 67 -9.38 -21.55 8.00
C TYR A 67 -9.29 -20.07 7.66
N ALA A 68 -9.95 -19.23 8.46
CA ALA A 68 -9.93 -17.79 8.36
C ALA A 68 -9.86 -17.14 9.76
N LYS A 69 -9.21 -15.98 9.84
CA LYS A 69 -9.12 -15.16 11.05
C LYS A 69 -9.52 -13.74 10.71
N PHE A 70 -10.21 -13.09 11.65
CA PHE A 70 -10.69 -11.72 11.50
C PHE A 70 -9.95 -10.80 12.48
N PHE A 71 -9.70 -9.58 12.04
CA PHE A 71 -8.94 -8.57 12.75
C PHE A 71 -9.77 -7.30 12.83
N ILE A 72 -9.86 -6.74 14.03
CA ILE A 72 -10.36 -5.38 14.24
C ILE A 72 -9.15 -4.49 14.53
N ASN A 73 -9.05 -3.41 13.76
CA ASN A 73 -7.99 -2.42 13.74
C ASN A 73 -6.58 -2.96 13.40
N GLY A 74 -5.66 -2.03 13.14
CA GLY A 74 -4.29 -2.35 12.72
C GLY A 74 -3.43 -3.01 13.80
N ALA A 75 -3.72 -2.83 15.09
CA ALA A 75 -2.91 -3.39 16.17
C ALA A 75 -2.96 -4.92 16.26
N SER A 76 -4.04 -5.56 15.78
CA SER A 76 -4.13 -7.01 15.68
C SER A 76 -3.70 -7.51 14.28
N TYR A 77 -4.01 -6.76 13.23
CA TYR A 77 -3.71 -7.12 11.84
C TYR A 77 -2.23 -6.99 11.47
N MET A 78 -1.60 -5.84 11.74
CA MET A 78 -0.23 -5.57 11.28
C MET A 78 0.82 -6.50 11.91
N PRO A 79 0.76 -6.85 13.20
CA PRO A 79 1.68 -7.85 13.76
C PRO A 79 1.55 -9.22 13.12
N ALA A 80 0.31 -9.66 12.83
CA ALA A 80 0.06 -10.92 12.14
C ALA A 80 0.64 -10.91 10.70
N VAL A 81 0.51 -9.78 9.99
CA VAL A 81 1.18 -9.59 8.69
C VAL A 81 2.70 -9.65 8.85
N ALA A 82 3.28 -9.05 9.89
CA ALA A 82 4.72 -9.06 10.13
C ALA A 82 5.25 -10.49 10.33
N ASP A 83 4.58 -11.28 11.16
CA ASP A 83 4.95 -12.69 11.41
C ASP A 83 4.82 -13.54 10.14
N ALA A 84 3.77 -13.31 9.36
CA ALA A 84 3.58 -13.99 8.09
C ALA A 84 4.65 -13.63 7.06
N LEU A 85 5.04 -12.36 6.95
CA LEU A 85 6.15 -11.93 6.10
C LEU A 85 7.46 -12.59 6.52
N GLU A 86 7.76 -12.63 7.82
CA GLU A 86 8.99 -13.26 8.33
C GLU A 86 9.03 -14.77 8.00
N SER A 87 7.86 -15.43 7.97
CA SER A 87 7.72 -16.85 7.67
C SER A 87 7.91 -17.23 6.19
N ALA A 88 7.84 -16.25 5.27
CA ALA A 88 7.83 -16.49 3.82
C ALA A 88 9.06 -17.26 3.32
N LYS A 89 8.87 -18.13 2.33
CA LYS A 89 9.95 -18.98 1.79
C LYS A 89 10.21 -18.80 0.30
N GLU A 90 9.20 -18.41 -0.48
CA GLU A 90 9.29 -18.39 -1.93
C GLU A 90 8.85 -17.05 -2.49
N GLU A 91 7.64 -16.60 -2.14
CA GLU A 91 7.01 -15.44 -2.77
C GLU A 91 6.22 -14.59 -1.79
N ILE A 92 6.35 -13.27 -1.90
CA ILE A 92 5.50 -12.29 -1.21
C ILE A 92 4.84 -11.41 -2.26
N PHE A 93 3.51 -11.32 -2.24
CA PHE A 93 2.75 -10.37 -3.05
C PHE A 93 2.13 -9.30 -2.16
N ILE A 94 2.30 -8.02 -2.52
CA ILE A 94 1.70 -6.89 -1.80
C ILE A 94 0.93 -6.02 -2.78
N GLY A 95 -0.39 -5.97 -2.62
CA GLY A 95 -1.29 -5.03 -3.29
C GLY A 95 -1.73 -3.94 -2.33
N GLY A 96 -1.65 -2.68 -2.71
CA GLY A 96 -2.06 -1.58 -1.84
C GLY A 96 -2.43 -0.31 -2.60
N TRP A 97 -3.39 0.43 -2.05
CA TRP A 97 -3.64 1.80 -2.49
C TRP A 97 -2.49 2.71 -2.05
N TRP A 98 -1.95 2.46 -0.86
CA TRP A 98 -0.76 3.12 -0.35
C TRP A 98 0.12 2.14 0.42
N VAL A 99 1.41 2.10 0.08
CA VAL A 99 2.42 1.31 0.80
C VAL A 99 3.52 2.27 1.26
N ALA A 100 3.67 2.45 2.57
CA ALA A 100 4.74 3.24 3.17
C ALA A 100 5.89 2.31 3.57
N PRO A 101 7.10 2.41 2.96
CA PRO A 101 8.21 1.49 3.24
C PRO A 101 8.62 1.46 4.71
N GLU A 102 8.51 2.59 5.42
CA GLU A 102 9.04 2.75 6.77
C GLU A 102 7.99 2.60 7.87
N VAL A 103 6.77 2.12 7.55
CA VAL A 103 5.76 1.82 8.56
C VAL A 103 6.23 0.68 9.47
N PHE A 104 5.98 0.81 10.78
CA PHE A 104 6.20 -0.27 11.75
C PHE A 104 4.96 -1.15 11.87
N LEU A 105 5.16 -2.46 11.73
CA LEU A 105 4.07 -3.43 11.80
C LEU A 105 3.81 -3.93 13.23
N LYS A 106 4.80 -3.82 14.13
CA LYS A 106 4.67 -4.13 15.56
C LYS A 106 5.02 -2.92 16.41
N ARG A 107 4.30 -2.77 17.52
CA ARG A 107 4.43 -1.64 18.46
C ARG A 107 4.24 -2.11 19.90
N PRO A 108 4.85 -1.45 20.90
CA PRO A 108 5.78 -0.31 20.79
C PRO A 108 7.09 -0.68 20.08
N VAL A 109 7.75 0.30 19.47
CA VAL A 109 9.01 0.07 18.73
C VAL A 109 10.15 -0.10 19.73
N THR A 110 10.49 -1.34 20.05
CA THR A 110 11.48 -1.68 21.10
C THR A 110 12.63 -2.56 20.60
N GLU A 111 12.60 -2.95 19.32
CA GLU A 111 13.60 -3.79 18.66
C GLU A 111 14.21 -3.06 17.44
N GLY A 112 14.45 -1.76 17.59
CA GLY A 112 14.97 -0.86 16.57
C GLY A 112 14.13 -0.93 15.29
N THR A 113 14.81 -1.04 14.15
CA THR A 113 14.15 -1.15 12.84
C THR A 113 13.64 -2.55 12.49
N LYS A 114 13.72 -3.57 13.38
CA LYS A 114 13.41 -4.98 13.07
C LYS A 114 12.04 -5.20 12.43
N TRP A 115 11.00 -4.56 12.96
CA TRP A 115 9.61 -4.71 12.53
C TRP A 115 9.13 -3.63 11.55
N ARG A 116 10.06 -2.87 10.97
CA ARG A 116 9.78 -1.92 9.89
C ARG A 116 9.59 -2.68 8.58
N LEU A 117 8.56 -2.33 7.79
CA LEU A 117 8.19 -3.08 6.59
C LEU A 117 9.38 -3.29 5.63
N ASP A 118 10.07 -2.23 5.25
CA ASP A 118 11.23 -2.30 4.35
C ASP A 118 12.36 -3.21 4.87
N LYS A 119 12.56 -3.29 6.19
CA LYS A 119 13.55 -4.16 6.82
C LYS A 119 13.15 -5.62 6.79
N ILE A 120 11.88 -5.93 7.04
CA ILE A 120 11.36 -7.30 6.89
C ILE A 120 11.54 -7.75 5.43
N LEU A 121 11.09 -6.94 4.47
CA LEU A 121 11.21 -7.26 3.05
C LEU A 121 12.68 -7.42 2.62
N LYS A 122 13.59 -6.58 3.14
CA LYS A 122 15.03 -6.73 2.91
C LYS A 122 15.53 -8.11 3.33
N ARG A 123 15.29 -8.51 4.59
CA ARG A 123 15.74 -9.81 5.12
C ARG A 123 15.22 -10.97 4.27
N LYS A 124 13.93 -10.96 3.96
CA LYS A 124 13.33 -12.02 3.13
C LYS A 124 13.88 -12.06 1.72
N ALA A 125 14.13 -10.90 1.13
CA ALA A 125 14.74 -10.81 -0.19
C ALA A 125 16.17 -11.36 -0.22
N GLU A 126 16.95 -11.13 0.85
CA GLU A 126 18.31 -11.68 1.07
C GLU A 126 18.29 -13.21 1.27
N GLU A 127 17.24 -13.75 1.88
CA GLU A 127 16.99 -15.20 1.96
C GLU A 127 16.53 -15.84 0.63
N GLY A 128 16.38 -15.04 -0.43
CA GLY A 128 16.01 -15.52 -1.77
C GLY A 128 14.52 -15.39 -2.12
N VAL A 129 13.67 -14.93 -1.19
CA VAL A 129 12.23 -14.74 -1.42
C VAL A 129 12.00 -13.68 -2.50
N LYS A 130 11.15 -13.97 -3.47
CA LYS A 130 10.75 -13.02 -4.54
C LYS A 130 9.58 -12.17 -4.07
N ILE A 131 9.74 -10.86 -4.11
CA ILE A 131 8.78 -9.89 -3.56
C ILE A 131 8.23 -9.03 -4.69
N TYR A 132 6.91 -9.06 -4.85
CA TYR A 132 6.20 -8.37 -5.91
C TYR A 132 5.21 -7.37 -5.30
N ILE A 133 5.40 -6.09 -5.58
CA ILE A 133 4.59 -5.02 -5.02
C ILE A 133 3.86 -4.29 -6.14
N LEU A 134 2.54 -4.28 -6.09
CA LEU A 134 1.68 -3.54 -7.01
C LEU A 134 0.95 -2.44 -6.24
N MET A 135 1.31 -1.19 -6.53
CA MET A 135 0.75 -0.01 -5.85
C MET A 135 -0.04 0.88 -6.81
N TYR A 136 -1.04 1.58 -6.27
CA TYR A 136 -1.72 2.63 -7.01
C TYR A 136 -0.74 3.75 -7.39
N LYS A 137 -0.82 4.20 -8.65
CA LYS A 137 -0.13 5.40 -9.15
C LYS A 137 -1.08 6.57 -9.06
N GLU A 138 -0.87 7.42 -8.07
CA GLU A 138 -1.72 8.56 -7.75
C GLU A 138 -1.62 9.72 -8.75
N SER A 139 -2.67 10.56 -8.74
CA SER A 139 -2.58 11.94 -9.22
C SER A 139 -1.86 12.78 -8.16
N ARG A 140 -0.63 13.20 -8.46
CA ARG A 140 0.20 14.03 -7.56
C ARG A 140 -0.39 15.39 -7.21
N VAL A 141 -1.33 15.88 -8.01
CA VAL A 141 -2.04 17.13 -7.74
C VAL A 141 -3.12 16.91 -6.67
N ALA A 142 -3.69 15.71 -6.60
CA ALA A 142 -4.81 15.40 -5.71
C ALA A 142 -4.40 14.67 -4.44
N LEU A 143 -3.30 13.93 -4.44
CA LEU A 143 -2.93 13.00 -3.37
C LEU A 143 -1.45 13.11 -3.00
N GLY A 144 -1.18 13.16 -1.70
CA GLY A 144 0.16 13.25 -1.11
C GLY A 144 0.84 11.91 -0.78
N ILE A 145 0.30 10.77 -1.24
CA ILE A 145 0.83 9.44 -0.88
C ILE A 145 2.20 9.09 -1.51
N ASN A 146 2.65 9.88 -2.49
CA ASN A 146 3.94 9.76 -3.17
C ASN A 146 4.38 8.31 -3.50
N SER A 147 3.59 7.56 -4.29
CA SER A 147 3.94 6.18 -4.64
C SER A 147 5.27 6.07 -5.40
N LEU A 148 5.76 7.15 -6.04
CA LEU A 148 7.08 7.14 -6.67
C LEU A 148 8.19 7.03 -5.62
N TYR A 149 8.09 7.74 -4.49
CA TYR A 149 9.03 7.61 -3.39
C TYR A 149 9.06 6.16 -2.89
N SER A 150 7.89 5.58 -2.57
CA SER A 150 7.78 4.19 -2.12
C SER A 150 8.39 3.21 -3.11
N LYS A 151 8.08 3.36 -4.41
CA LYS A 151 8.68 2.54 -5.46
C LYS A 151 10.20 2.66 -5.48
N LYS A 152 10.74 3.88 -5.50
CA LYS A 152 12.19 4.10 -5.56
C LYS A 152 12.86 3.43 -4.38
N LYS A 153 12.39 3.70 -3.16
CA LYS A 153 12.98 3.16 -1.94
C LYS A 153 12.95 1.63 -1.95
N LEU A 154 11.78 1.02 -2.14
CA LEU A 154 11.62 -0.43 -2.12
C LEU A 154 12.42 -1.15 -3.22
N ALA A 155 12.38 -0.64 -4.46
CA ALA A 155 13.11 -1.26 -5.58
C ALA A 155 14.64 -1.15 -5.45
N THR A 156 15.16 -0.20 -4.66
CA THR A 156 16.61 -0.08 -4.42
C THR A 156 17.13 -0.99 -3.30
N ILE A 157 16.26 -1.63 -2.52
CA ILE A 157 16.67 -2.46 -1.37
C ILE A 157 17.38 -3.73 -1.85
N HIS A 158 16.79 -4.47 -2.78
CA HIS A 158 17.31 -5.76 -3.25
C HIS A 158 16.70 -6.12 -4.62
N PRO A 159 17.43 -6.78 -5.55
CA PRO A 159 16.91 -7.18 -6.87
C PRO A 159 15.72 -8.15 -6.82
N ASN A 160 15.52 -8.86 -5.70
CA ASN A 160 14.34 -9.70 -5.51
C ASN A 160 13.07 -8.89 -5.16
N ILE A 161 13.16 -7.56 -5.00
CA ILE A 161 12.02 -6.68 -4.71
C ILE A 161 11.65 -5.89 -5.97
N MET A 162 10.54 -6.28 -6.60
CA MET A 162 10.06 -5.69 -7.84
C MET A 162 8.79 -4.89 -7.58
N VAL A 163 8.77 -3.62 -8.04
CA VAL A 163 7.67 -2.69 -7.74
C VAL A 163 7.06 -2.10 -9.01
N GLN A 164 5.77 -2.39 -9.23
CA GLN A 164 4.97 -1.79 -10.28
C GLN A 164 3.97 -0.77 -9.72
N ARG A 165 3.76 0.32 -10.46
CA ARG A 165 2.73 1.33 -10.15
C ARG A 165 1.74 1.42 -11.29
N HIS A 166 0.45 1.53 -11.01
CA HIS A 166 -0.59 1.61 -12.04
C HIS A 166 -1.81 2.40 -11.53
N PRO A 167 -2.53 3.17 -12.36
CA PRO A 167 -2.47 3.34 -13.82
C PRO A 167 -1.49 4.40 -14.32
N ASP A 168 -1.02 4.32 -15.58
CA ASP A 168 -0.11 5.34 -16.14
C ASP A 168 -0.83 6.58 -16.66
N HIS A 169 -1.83 6.41 -17.55
CA HIS A 169 -2.63 7.47 -18.16
C HIS A 169 -4.03 6.94 -18.52
N ASN A 170 -5.03 7.82 -18.67
CA ASN A 170 -6.45 7.56 -19.06
C ASN A 170 -7.42 7.07 -17.98
N VAL A 171 -6.97 6.95 -16.74
CA VAL A 171 -7.84 6.62 -15.60
C VAL A 171 -7.62 7.69 -14.53
N LEU A 172 -8.47 8.72 -14.54
CA LEU A 172 -8.32 9.90 -13.67
C LEU A 172 -9.13 9.79 -12.36
N LEU A 173 -10.22 9.01 -12.37
CA LEU A 173 -11.18 8.96 -11.28
C LEU A 173 -11.15 7.64 -10.48
N TRP A 174 -10.54 6.59 -11.04
CA TRP A 174 -10.51 5.27 -10.43
C TRP A 174 -9.13 4.94 -9.88
N SER A 175 -9.08 4.09 -8.86
CA SER A 175 -7.84 3.65 -8.21
C SER A 175 -7.78 2.13 -8.11
N HIS A 176 -6.57 1.61 -7.92
CA HIS A 176 -6.39 0.29 -7.34
C HIS A 176 -6.54 0.45 -5.83
N HIS A 177 -7.60 -0.10 -5.26
CA HIS A 177 -7.98 0.16 -3.87
C HIS A 177 -7.93 -1.08 -2.97
N GLU A 178 -7.62 -2.25 -3.53
CA GLU A 178 -7.43 -3.46 -2.74
C GLU A 178 -6.20 -3.34 -1.85
N LYS A 179 -6.29 -3.88 -0.64
CA LYS A 179 -5.15 -4.05 0.26
C LYS A 179 -4.99 -5.54 0.53
N CYS A 180 -3.91 -6.12 0.05
CA CYS A 180 -3.63 -7.54 0.28
C CYS A 180 -2.15 -7.82 0.46
N VAL A 181 -1.87 -8.84 1.28
CA VAL A 181 -0.53 -9.40 1.46
C VAL A 181 -0.64 -10.91 1.33
N ILE A 182 0.10 -11.51 0.42
CA ILE A 182 -0.01 -12.93 0.10
C ILE A 182 1.36 -13.57 0.25
N ILE A 183 1.44 -14.61 1.08
CA ILE A 183 2.65 -15.35 1.39
C ILE A 183 2.58 -16.71 0.73
N ASP A 184 3.58 -17.00 -0.11
CA ASP A 184 3.80 -18.26 -0.83
C ASP A 184 2.58 -18.80 -1.60
N GLN A 185 1.60 -17.95 -1.91
CA GLN A 185 0.29 -18.33 -2.48
C GLN A 185 -0.49 -19.35 -1.62
N LYS A 186 -0.29 -19.32 -0.30
CA LYS A 186 -0.92 -20.24 0.68
C LYS A 186 -1.54 -19.53 1.89
N LEU A 187 -1.11 -18.31 2.21
CA LEU A 187 -1.70 -17.45 3.23
C LEU A 187 -1.94 -16.08 2.61
N ALA A 188 -3.14 -15.53 2.76
CA ALA A 188 -3.46 -14.22 2.24
C ALA A 188 -4.20 -13.37 3.28
N PHE A 189 -3.75 -12.14 3.43
CA PHE A 189 -4.40 -11.07 4.18
C PHE A 189 -5.14 -10.16 3.21
N LEU A 190 -6.33 -9.70 3.60
CA LEU A 190 -7.21 -8.83 2.83
C LEU A 190 -8.03 -7.96 3.78
N GLY A 191 -8.33 -6.71 3.42
CA GLY A 191 -9.18 -5.85 4.23
C GLY A 191 -9.16 -4.39 3.81
N GLY A 192 -9.53 -3.50 4.74
CA GLY A 192 -9.43 -2.04 4.57
C GLY A 192 -8.07 -1.44 4.98
N ILE A 193 -7.22 -2.23 5.63
CA ILE A 193 -5.96 -1.76 6.23
C ILE A 193 -4.80 -1.80 5.21
N ASP A 194 -4.40 -0.63 4.70
CA ASP A 194 -3.15 -0.47 3.92
C ASP A 194 -1.91 -0.57 4.84
N LEU A 195 -0.79 -1.07 4.31
CA LEU A 195 0.51 -1.03 4.99
C LEU A 195 1.14 0.36 4.88
N CYS A 196 0.54 1.33 5.57
CA CYS A 196 0.94 2.72 5.54
C CYS A 196 0.71 3.43 6.89
N TYR A 197 1.13 4.69 6.96
CA TYR A 197 1.01 5.49 8.17
C TYR A 197 -0.45 5.74 8.56
N GLY A 198 -0.68 5.89 9.87
CA GLY A 198 -1.97 6.23 10.47
C GLY A 198 -2.95 5.05 10.61
N ARG A 199 -2.66 3.90 10.01
CA ARG A 199 -3.57 2.73 9.97
C ARG A 199 -3.46 1.82 11.19
N TRP A 200 -2.33 1.87 11.90
CA TRP A 200 -2.20 1.14 13.14
C TRP A 200 -3.04 1.82 14.23
N GLU A 201 -3.88 1.04 14.89
CA GLU A 201 -4.75 1.51 15.96
C GLU A 201 -5.14 0.32 16.83
N ASP A 202 -5.31 0.54 18.13
CA ASP A 202 -5.84 -0.46 19.06
C ASP A 202 -7.28 -0.11 19.47
N TYR A 203 -7.89 -0.87 20.38
CA TYR A 203 -9.28 -0.60 20.78
C TYR A 203 -9.45 0.65 21.67
N HIS A 204 -8.37 1.33 22.05
CA HIS A 204 -8.43 2.53 22.90
C HIS A 204 -8.62 3.80 22.08
N TYR A 205 -8.37 3.79 20.76
CA TYR A 205 -8.55 4.93 19.86
C TYR A 205 -7.92 6.22 20.40
N ARG A 206 -6.65 6.12 20.83
CA ARG A 206 -6.00 7.23 21.55
C ARG A 206 -5.84 8.44 20.63
N MET A 207 -6.43 9.57 21.05
CA MET A 207 -6.27 10.86 20.36
C MET A 207 -4.91 11.52 20.61
N ASN A 208 -4.30 11.22 21.77
CA ASN A 208 -3.01 11.77 22.16
C ASN A 208 -2.04 10.61 22.43
N ASP A 209 -0.83 10.72 21.90
CA ASP A 209 0.20 9.68 21.96
C ASP A 209 1.26 9.91 23.05
N GLN A 210 0.95 10.76 24.02
CA GLN A 210 1.83 11.02 25.16
C GLN A 210 1.34 10.23 26.37
N SER A 211 2.26 9.50 27.01
CA SER A 211 2.05 8.91 28.33
C SER A 211 1.64 9.98 29.37
N PRO A 212 0.86 9.63 30.40
CA PRO A 212 0.51 10.56 31.49
C PRO A 212 1.74 11.17 32.18
N GLU A 213 2.81 10.40 32.35
CA GLU A 213 4.09 10.82 32.95
C GLU A 213 4.80 11.90 32.13
N MET A 214 4.73 11.82 30.79
CA MET A 214 5.24 12.86 29.90
C MET A 214 4.45 14.16 29.98
N ARG A 215 3.13 14.08 30.21
CA ARG A 215 2.31 15.29 30.42
C ARG A 215 2.70 15.97 31.74
N GLN A 216 2.98 15.20 32.79
CA GLN A 216 3.39 15.73 34.08
C GLN A 216 4.81 16.34 34.03
N SER A 217 5.77 15.70 33.36
CA SER A 217 7.14 16.24 33.21
C SER A 217 7.17 17.52 32.35
N LYS A 218 6.38 17.59 31.26
CA LYS A 218 6.23 18.83 30.47
C LYS A 218 5.50 19.93 31.25
N ALA A 219 4.44 19.60 31.99
CA ALA A 219 3.71 20.58 32.81
C ALA A 219 4.60 21.18 33.91
N THR A 220 5.40 20.35 34.59
CA THR A 220 6.34 20.80 35.62
C THR A 220 7.50 21.62 35.02
N GLY A 221 8.02 21.25 33.85
CA GLY A 221 9.01 22.04 33.11
C GLY A 221 8.47 23.40 32.61
N SER A 222 7.22 23.45 32.17
CA SER A 222 6.57 24.69 31.74
C SER A 222 6.24 25.61 32.92
N LEU A 223 5.90 25.06 34.09
CA LEU A 223 5.76 25.80 35.35
C LEU A 223 7.11 26.37 35.82
N LYS A 224 8.21 25.61 35.70
CA LYS A 224 9.56 26.11 35.99
C LYS A 224 9.96 27.26 35.07
N LYS A 225 9.81 27.12 33.75
CA LYS A 225 10.07 28.22 32.78
C LYS A 225 9.19 29.45 33.03
N ALA A 226 7.92 29.26 33.38
CA ALA A 226 7.03 30.36 33.73
C ALA A 226 7.51 31.07 35.01
N SER A 227 7.94 30.31 36.04
CA SER A 227 8.48 30.85 37.29
C SER A 227 9.80 31.60 37.09
N GLU A 228 10.69 31.12 36.23
CA GLU A 228 11.95 31.79 35.87
C GLU A 228 11.70 33.07 35.05
N SER A 229 10.69 33.07 34.15
CA SER A 229 10.28 34.26 33.42
C SER A 229 9.62 35.32 34.32
N LEU A 230 9.00 34.90 35.43
CA LEU A 230 8.43 35.79 36.44
C LEU A 230 9.53 36.36 37.34
N ALA A 231 10.54 35.56 37.69
CA ALA A 231 11.67 35.98 38.51
C ALA A 231 12.59 37.00 37.81
N GLY A 232 12.58 37.06 36.48
CA GLY A 232 13.38 38.01 35.68
C GLY A 232 12.75 39.40 35.48
N ARG A 233 11.50 39.63 35.90
CA ARG A 233 10.85 40.94 35.73
C ARG A 233 11.09 41.83 36.94
N LYS A 234 12.03 42.77 36.82
CA LYS A 234 12.07 43.95 37.71
C LYS A 234 10.78 44.75 37.53
N PHE A 235 10.08 45.00 38.63
CA PHE A 235 8.91 45.87 38.68
C PHE A 235 9.32 47.32 38.45
N ASP A 236 9.18 47.82 37.22
CA ASP A 236 9.25 49.25 36.95
C ASP A 236 7.91 49.91 37.30
N LYS A 237 7.95 50.80 38.30
CA LYS A 237 6.82 51.68 38.66
C LYS A 237 6.60 52.70 37.54
N ALA A 238 5.69 52.41 36.61
CA ALA A 238 5.25 53.37 35.60
C ALA A 238 4.00 54.14 36.07
N LYS A 239 4.12 55.48 36.00
CA LYS A 239 3.15 56.50 36.43
C LYS A 239 1.81 56.41 35.67
N HIS A 240 0.74 56.65 36.41
CA HIS A 240 -0.62 56.87 35.88
C HIS A 240 -0.67 58.04 34.89
N LYS A 241 -1.24 57.82 33.71
CA LYS A 241 -1.90 58.84 32.90
C LYS A 241 -3.29 58.37 32.51
N ALA A 242 -4.29 59.19 32.82
CA ALA A 242 -5.69 58.98 32.50
C ALA A 242 -5.92 59.12 30.98
N GLY A 243 -6.66 58.16 30.41
CA GLY A 243 -7.12 58.19 29.02
C GLY A 243 -8.49 57.50 28.92
N GLY A 244 -9.48 58.22 28.40
CA GLY A 244 -10.92 57.92 28.48
C GLY A 244 -11.43 56.69 27.71
N PRO A 245 -12.76 56.45 27.76
CA PRO A 245 -13.34 55.14 27.48
C PRO A 245 -13.50 54.87 25.98
N ARG A 246 -12.88 53.81 25.48
CA ARG A 246 -13.16 53.24 24.14
C ARG A 246 -14.20 52.12 24.24
N ARG A 247 -15.35 52.35 23.60
CA ARG A 247 -16.48 51.41 23.44
C ARG A 247 -16.04 50.13 22.71
N ARG A 248 -16.36 48.97 23.28
CA ARG A 248 -16.26 47.64 22.67
C ARG A 248 -17.43 47.40 21.71
N GLY A 249 -17.16 47.31 20.41
CA GLY A 249 -18.10 46.81 19.42
C GLY A 249 -18.12 45.27 19.41
N LYS A 250 -19.23 44.67 19.83
CA LYS A 250 -19.53 43.24 19.62
C LYS A 250 -19.90 43.03 18.15
N LYS A 251 -19.12 42.27 17.38
CA LYS A 251 -19.58 41.70 16.11
C LYS A 251 -20.08 40.27 16.36
N ARG A 252 -21.41 40.11 16.32
CA ARG A 252 -22.11 38.83 16.16
C ARG A 252 -22.13 38.53 14.66
N HIS A 253 -21.61 37.39 14.23
CA HIS A 253 -21.87 36.89 12.88
C HIS A 253 -23.11 35.99 12.93
N ALA A 254 -24.16 36.44 12.25
CA ALA A 254 -25.41 35.72 12.04
C ALA A 254 -25.22 34.65 10.96
N TRP A 255 -25.82 33.48 11.17
CA TRP A 255 -25.99 32.44 10.16
C TRP A 255 -27.05 32.88 9.15
N GLY A 256 -26.63 33.12 7.90
CA GLY A 256 -27.51 33.34 6.77
C GLY A 256 -27.64 32.08 5.94
N GLN A 257 -28.86 31.57 5.81
CA GLN A 257 -29.25 30.56 4.83
C GLN A 257 -29.02 31.10 3.42
N ALA A 258 -28.28 30.39 2.57
CA ALA A 258 -28.16 30.68 1.16
C ALA A 258 -28.84 29.56 0.36
N ALA A 259 -29.92 29.95 -0.33
CA ALA A 259 -30.74 29.13 -1.20
C ALA A 259 -29.97 28.65 -2.45
N MET A 260 -30.38 27.49 -2.96
CA MET A 260 -29.90 26.91 -4.21
C MET A 260 -30.24 27.79 -5.42
N ALA A 261 -29.27 28.00 -6.31
CA ALA A 261 -29.48 28.54 -7.65
C ALA A 261 -29.30 27.44 -8.71
N PRO A 262 -30.08 27.43 -9.81
CA PRO A 262 -30.19 26.29 -10.71
C PRO A 262 -29.01 26.17 -11.69
N VAL A 263 -28.63 24.91 -11.96
CA VAL A 263 -27.56 24.50 -12.89
C VAL A 263 -28.01 24.73 -14.33
N ARG A 264 -27.26 25.54 -15.10
CA ARG A 264 -27.36 25.58 -16.56
C ARG A 264 -26.53 24.46 -17.17
N GLY A 265 -27.18 23.60 -17.97
CA GLY A 265 -26.54 22.49 -18.66
C GLY A 265 -25.50 22.95 -19.67
N VAL A 266 -24.29 22.41 -19.57
CA VAL A 266 -23.24 22.52 -20.60
C VAL A 266 -23.08 21.15 -21.23
N GLN A 267 -23.49 21.05 -22.49
CA GLN A 267 -23.35 19.84 -23.29
C GLN A 267 -21.94 19.84 -23.92
N ALA A 268 -21.01 19.08 -23.34
CA ALA A 268 -19.66 18.94 -23.88
C ALA A 268 -19.65 17.95 -25.05
N ARG A 269 -19.44 18.45 -26.28
CA ARG A 269 -19.10 17.61 -27.45
C ARG A 269 -17.62 17.19 -27.34
N MET A 270 -17.36 15.89 -27.17
CA MET A 270 -16.01 15.34 -27.27
C MET A 270 -15.63 15.12 -28.74
N ASN A 271 -14.71 15.95 -29.25
CA ASN A 271 -13.98 15.66 -30.47
C ASN A 271 -12.87 14.64 -30.14
N VAL A 272 -12.93 13.47 -30.78
CA VAL A 272 -11.92 12.40 -30.64
C VAL A 272 -10.82 12.64 -31.69
N PRO A 273 -9.57 12.96 -31.32
CA PRO A 273 -8.49 13.00 -32.30
C PRO A 273 -8.03 11.57 -32.59
N ARG A 274 -8.14 11.14 -33.85
CA ARG A 274 -7.46 9.95 -34.37
C ARG A 274 -6.02 10.30 -34.68
N PHE A 275 -5.02 9.73 -33.99
CA PHE A 275 -3.64 9.76 -34.50
C PHE A 275 -2.80 8.51 -34.23
N ARG A 276 -1.92 8.26 -35.22
CA ARG A 276 -1.04 7.13 -35.51
C ARG A 276 0.13 6.98 -34.52
N PHE A 277 0.54 5.73 -34.31
CA PHE A 277 1.75 5.35 -33.59
C PHE A 277 3.03 5.81 -34.32
N GLY A 278 3.93 6.46 -33.57
CA GLY A 278 5.25 6.89 -34.03
C GLY A 278 6.25 6.88 -32.88
N SER A 279 7.32 6.12 -33.06
CA SER A 279 8.39 5.75 -32.14
C SER A 279 9.29 6.93 -31.74
N LYS A 280 9.06 7.56 -30.59
CA LYS A 280 10.02 8.52 -29.97
C LYS A 280 10.06 8.51 -28.43
N MET A 281 9.78 7.38 -27.76
CA MET A 281 9.75 7.31 -26.29
C MET A 281 10.93 6.55 -25.64
N ASN A 282 12.02 6.27 -26.38
CA ASN A 282 13.14 5.45 -25.85
C ASN A 282 14.47 6.19 -25.59
N HIS A 283 14.55 7.52 -25.80
CA HIS A 283 15.82 8.24 -25.60
C HIS A 283 15.97 8.92 -24.23
N ARG A 284 14.88 9.17 -23.48
CA ARG A 284 14.92 9.89 -22.19
C ARG A 284 15.30 9.05 -20.97
N TYR A 285 15.23 7.71 -21.06
CA TYR A 285 15.55 6.84 -19.91
C TYR A 285 17.05 6.55 -19.74
N ARG A 286 17.87 6.70 -20.80
CA ARG A 286 19.32 6.38 -20.75
C ARG A 286 20.20 7.52 -20.20
N THR A 287 19.79 8.77 -20.33
CA THR A 287 20.64 9.93 -19.99
C THR A 287 20.62 10.31 -18.50
N TYR A 288 19.58 9.89 -17.75
CA TYR A 288 19.44 10.26 -16.33
C TYR A 288 20.28 9.39 -15.37
N ARG A 289 20.76 8.23 -15.83
CA ARG A 289 21.55 7.28 -15.02
C ARG A 289 23.00 7.73 -14.83
N ARG A 290 23.53 8.63 -15.68
CA ARG A 290 24.92 9.12 -15.62
C ARG A 290 25.12 10.39 -14.78
N SER A 291 24.10 11.23 -14.57
CA SER A 291 24.28 12.48 -13.79
C SER A 291 24.12 12.31 -12.27
N PHE A 292 23.55 11.19 -11.81
CA PHE A 292 23.29 10.98 -10.38
C PHE A 292 24.47 10.37 -9.61
N LEU A 293 25.32 9.57 -10.28
CA LEU A 293 26.53 8.98 -9.68
C LEU A 293 27.62 10.02 -9.35
N SER A 294 27.52 11.25 -9.87
CA SER A 294 28.45 12.35 -9.57
C SER A 294 28.01 13.22 -8.39
N LYS A 295 26.72 13.18 -7.98
CA LYS A 295 26.20 14.09 -6.95
C LYS A 295 26.08 13.47 -5.56
N THR A 296 26.07 12.15 -5.45
CA THR A 296 26.07 11.43 -4.16
C THR A 296 27.46 11.39 -3.50
N ALA A 297 28.54 11.56 -4.27
CA ALA A 297 29.92 11.62 -3.73
C ALA A 297 30.32 13.01 -3.21
N LEU A 298 29.58 14.08 -3.55
CA LEU A 298 29.96 15.46 -3.20
C LEU A 298 29.16 16.05 -2.03
N ALA A 299 28.07 15.40 -1.60
CA ALA A 299 27.23 15.87 -0.49
C ALA A 299 27.76 15.48 0.91
N LEU A 300 28.83 14.67 0.99
CA LEU A 300 29.45 14.24 2.25
C LEU A 300 30.66 15.09 2.69
N SER A 301 30.99 16.19 1.99
CA SER A 301 32.22 16.98 2.27
C SER A 301 32.01 18.44 2.68
N ARG A 302 30.78 18.92 2.87
CA ARG A 302 30.53 20.32 3.25
C ARG A 302 29.52 20.45 4.39
N SER A 303 29.98 20.18 5.59
CA SER A 303 29.38 20.72 6.82
C SER A 303 30.49 20.81 7.88
N GLY A 304 31.35 21.82 7.71
CA GLY A 304 32.33 22.21 8.69
C GLY A 304 32.06 23.65 9.11
N CYS A 305 31.56 23.85 10.33
CA CYS A 305 31.94 24.99 11.15
C CYS A 305 31.72 24.67 12.66
N LYS A 306 32.85 24.61 13.36
CA LYS A 306 33.11 24.56 14.82
C LYS A 306 32.60 25.86 15.50
N ASN A 307 32.27 26.04 16.80
CA ASN A 307 32.51 25.38 18.11
C ASN A 307 31.49 25.95 19.14
N LYS A 308 31.03 25.17 20.14
CA LYS A 308 31.28 25.41 21.60
C LYS A 308 30.47 24.49 22.55
N SER A 309 31.15 24.18 23.66
CA SER A 309 30.81 23.44 24.90
C SER A 309 30.62 21.92 24.83
N ASP A 310 31.69 21.23 25.22
CA ASP A 310 31.75 19.81 25.58
C ASP A 310 30.85 19.48 26.78
N SER A 311 29.73 18.83 26.50
CA SER A 311 29.25 17.72 27.33
C SER A 311 29.23 16.51 26.40
N LYS A 312 30.11 15.52 26.63
CA LYS A 312 30.04 14.24 25.93
C LYS A 312 28.72 13.55 26.32
N VAL A 313 27.66 13.84 25.57
CA VAL A 313 26.51 12.95 25.46
C VAL A 313 27.00 11.87 24.50
N GLU A 314 27.12 10.63 24.98
CA GLU A 314 27.32 9.49 24.09
C GLU A 314 26.09 9.41 23.18
N GLU A 315 26.22 9.84 21.92
CA GLU A 315 25.17 9.65 20.90
C GLU A 315 24.96 8.14 20.74
N GLY A 316 23.78 7.66 21.13
CA GLY A 316 23.39 6.26 20.98
C GLY A 316 23.33 5.86 19.51
N THR A 317 23.31 4.55 19.25
CA THR A 317 23.09 4.06 17.89
C THR A 317 21.70 4.46 17.38
N PRO A 318 21.48 4.60 16.06
CA PRO A 318 20.15 4.97 15.52
C PRO A 318 19.01 4.02 15.94
N ASP A 319 19.31 2.75 16.22
CA ASP A 319 18.32 1.79 16.73
C ASP A 319 18.01 2.03 18.23
N GLU A 320 18.96 2.49 19.03
CA GLU A 320 18.73 2.86 20.45
C GLU A 320 17.87 4.12 20.57
N GLU A 321 18.15 5.16 19.78
CA GLU A 321 17.30 6.36 19.72
C GLU A 321 15.87 6.01 19.31
N LEU A 322 15.72 5.11 18.34
CA LEU A 322 14.41 4.64 17.89
C LEU A 322 13.69 3.83 18.98
N ASN A 323 14.42 3.03 19.77
CA ASN A 323 13.86 2.33 20.92
C ASN A 323 13.35 3.30 21.99
N GLU A 324 14.10 4.37 22.25
CA GLU A 324 13.65 5.43 23.16
C GLU A 324 12.40 6.14 22.64
N LEU A 325 12.37 6.47 21.35
CA LEU A 325 11.17 7.01 20.70
C LEU A 325 9.99 6.05 20.82
N GLY A 326 10.18 4.75 20.62
CA GLY A 326 9.10 3.75 20.69
C GLY A 326 8.61 3.43 22.10
N ARG A 327 9.44 3.62 23.13
CA ARG A 327 8.99 3.64 24.54
C ARG A 327 8.14 4.86 24.85
N THR A 328 8.36 5.94 24.12
CA THR A 328 7.73 7.25 24.34
C THR A 328 6.43 7.38 23.55
N TYR A 329 6.44 6.97 22.29
CA TYR A 329 5.39 7.20 21.30
C TYR A 329 4.98 5.89 20.63
N THR A 330 3.67 5.70 20.51
CA THR A 330 3.09 4.59 19.74
C THR A 330 3.15 4.92 18.24
N TRP A 331 2.78 6.13 17.83
CA TRP A 331 2.80 6.58 16.45
C TRP A 331 3.99 7.50 16.25
N ILE A 332 5.13 6.99 15.76
CA ILE A 332 6.36 7.78 15.60
C ILE A 332 6.32 8.61 14.32
N GLY A 333 6.68 9.91 14.42
CA GLY A 333 6.84 10.78 13.26
C GLY A 333 5.60 10.88 12.39
N LYS A 334 5.78 10.57 11.10
CA LYS A 334 4.72 10.59 10.08
C LYS A 334 3.56 9.65 10.34
N ASP A 335 3.67 8.74 11.30
CA ASP A 335 2.58 7.85 11.70
C ASP A 335 1.52 8.57 12.56
N TYR A 336 1.86 9.72 13.15
CA TYR A 336 0.92 10.56 13.90
C TYR A 336 0.19 11.51 12.95
N ILE A 337 -0.97 11.07 12.46
CA ILE A 337 -1.72 11.74 11.38
C ILE A 337 -3.09 12.22 11.86
N ASN A 338 -3.54 13.35 11.30
CA ASN A 338 -4.92 13.78 11.32
C ASN A 338 -5.34 14.33 9.94
N GLU A 339 -5.87 13.45 9.08
CA GLU A 339 -6.22 13.77 7.68
C GLU A 339 -7.33 14.82 7.55
N VAL A 340 -8.11 15.08 8.61
CA VAL A 340 -9.15 16.12 8.63
C VAL A 340 -8.55 17.51 8.88
N ARG A 341 -7.43 17.57 9.62
CA ARG A 341 -6.77 18.83 9.97
C ARG A 341 -5.73 19.24 8.97
N GLU A 342 -4.94 18.27 8.52
CA GLU A 342 -3.86 18.50 7.57
C GLU A 342 -3.78 17.33 6.61
N ALA A 343 -3.73 17.64 5.31
CA ALA A 343 -3.57 16.63 4.29
C ALA A 343 -2.19 16.00 4.42
N PHE A 344 -2.15 14.66 4.52
CA PHE A 344 -0.90 13.93 4.61
C PHE A 344 -0.01 14.16 3.37
N SER A 345 1.29 14.39 3.60
CA SER A 345 2.26 14.64 2.53
C SER A 345 3.54 13.81 2.70
N GLN A 346 3.66 12.73 1.94
CA GLN A 346 4.90 11.96 1.92
C GLN A 346 6.01 12.72 1.17
N SER A 347 6.83 13.45 1.94
CA SER A 347 8.01 14.16 1.44
C SER A 347 9.06 13.22 0.82
N ASP A 348 9.79 13.75 -0.16
CA ASP A 348 10.90 13.05 -0.85
C ASP A 348 12.17 12.93 0.03
N ASN A 349 12.20 13.63 1.17
CA ASN A 349 13.41 13.91 1.95
C ASN A 349 13.79 12.77 2.92
N GLY A 350 12.94 11.74 3.07
CA GLY A 350 13.32 10.51 3.77
C GLY A 350 13.40 10.59 5.29
N HIS A 351 12.74 11.54 5.95
CA HIS A 351 12.61 11.63 7.41
C HIS A 351 11.25 11.06 7.87
N PRO A 352 11.10 9.73 8.04
CA PRO A 352 9.83 9.12 8.47
C PRO A 352 9.52 9.37 9.96
N TYR A 353 10.52 9.75 10.75
CA TYR A 353 10.44 9.89 12.20
C TYR A 353 10.17 11.32 12.67
N GLU A 354 10.10 12.27 11.74
CA GLU A 354 9.72 13.65 12.04
C GLU A 354 8.21 13.80 12.02
N ASP A 355 7.69 14.55 12.99
CA ASP A 355 6.26 14.86 13.08
C ASP A 355 5.89 15.91 12.03
N GLU A 356 4.76 15.68 11.35
CA GLU A 356 4.12 16.71 10.51
C GLU A 356 3.13 17.56 11.33
N LEU A 357 2.67 17.04 12.47
CA LEU A 357 1.71 17.70 13.34
C LEU A 357 2.33 18.01 14.70
N ASP A 358 2.01 19.20 15.23
CA ASP A 358 2.31 19.53 16.61
C ASP A 358 1.42 18.71 17.56
N ARG A 359 2.00 17.65 18.16
CA ARG A 359 1.31 16.73 19.08
C ARG A 359 0.69 17.40 20.29
N ASP A 360 1.20 18.57 20.71
CA ASP A 360 0.70 19.32 21.87
C ASP A 360 -0.55 20.16 21.51
N LYS A 361 -0.80 20.38 20.21
CA LYS A 361 -1.92 21.22 19.71
C LYS A 361 -2.97 20.43 18.94
N VAL A 362 -2.54 19.40 18.21
CA VAL A 362 -3.39 18.65 17.29
C VAL A 362 -3.44 17.18 17.72
N PRO A 363 -4.60 16.68 18.17
CA PRO A 363 -4.76 15.25 18.41
C PRO A 363 -4.68 14.51 17.07
N ARG A 364 -4.13 13.30 17.07
CA ARG A 364 -4.24 12.42 15.91
C ARG A 364 -5.69 12.00 15.70
N LEU A 365 -6.02 11.60 14.48
CA LEU A 365 -7.31 11.03 14.13
C LEU A 365 -7.25 9.49 14.32
N PRO A 366 -8.02 8.90 15.25
CA PRO A 366 -8.08 7.45 15.38
C PRO A 366 -8.58 6.76 14.12
N TRP A 367 -8.11 5.54 13.88
CA TRP A 367 -8.42 4.78 12.68
C TRP A 367 -9.15 3.48 13.03
N HIS A 368 -10.42 3.35 12.66
CA HIS A 368 -11.17 2.11 12.82
C HIS A 368 -11.25 1.36 11.50
N ASP A 369 -10.93 0.08 11.50
CA ASP A 369 -10.90 -0.74 10.29
C ASP A 369 -11.00 -2.23 10.59
N ALA A 370 -11.18 -3.03 9.55
CA ALA A 370 -11.21 -4.49 9.63
C ALA A 370 -10.31 -5.13 8.58
N GLY A 371 -9.75 -6.28 8.97
CA GLY A 371 -8.99 -7.15 8.09
C GLY A 371 -9.34 -8.61 8.32
N THR A 372 -8.91 -9.46 7.40
CA THR A 372 -8.99 -10.91 7.54
C THR A 372 -7.75 -11.56 6.93
N CYS A 373 -7.42 -12.76 7.40
CA CYS A 373 -6.54 -13.65 6.67
C CYS A 373 -7.18 -15.02 6.48
N MET A 374 -6.78 -15.68 5.41
CA MET A 374 -7.27 -17.00 5.02
C MET A 374 -6.10 -17.86 4.53
N TRP A 375 -6.22 -19.17 4.73
CA TRP A 375 -5.21 -20.16 4.33
C TRP A 375 -5.68 -21.03 3.16
N GLY A 376 -4.73 -21.70 2.50
CA GLY A 376 -5.01 -22.73 1.52
C GLY A 376 -5.58 -22.21 0.20
N VAL A 377 -6.60 -22.90 -0.32
CA VAL A 377 -7.11 -22.68 -1.67
C VAL A 377 -7.73 -21.29 -1.87
N ALA A 378 -8.37 -20.73 -0.85
CA ALA A 378 -8.92 -19.36 -0.91
C ALA A 378 -7.82 -18.29 -1.00
N ALA A 379 -6.71 -18.47 -0.27
CA ALA A 379 -5.53 -17.59 -0.39
C ALA A 379 -4.95 -17.62 -1.80
N ARG A 380 -4.96 -18.80 -2.42
CA ARG A 380 -4.50 -18.98 -3.81
C ARG A 380 -5.44 -18.37 -4.85
N ASP A 381 -6.74 -18.35 -4.59
CA ASP A 381 -7.71 -17.63 -5.42
C ASP A 381 -7.41 -16.12 -5.40
N LEU A 382 -7.10 -15.55 -4.22
CA LEU A 382 -6.63 -14.16 -4.12
C LEU A 382 -5.27 -13.94 -4.80
N ALA A 383 -4.35 -14.92 -4.71
CA ALA A 383 -3.07 -14.88 -5.42
C ALA A 383 -3.26 -14.79 -6.95
N ARG A 384 -4.22 -15.54 -7.51
CA ARG A 384 -4.58 -15.45 -8.94
C ARG A 384 -5.03 -14.06 -9.35
N HIS A 385 -5.82 -13.39 -8.51
CA HIS A 385 -6.20 -12.00 -8.77
C HIS A 385 -4.96 -11.08 -8.84
N PHE A 386 -4.05 -11.18 -7.87
CA PHE A 386 -2.81 -10.41 -7.87
C PHE A 386 -1.97 -10.70 -9.12
N ILE A 387 -1.75 -11.98 -9.43
CA ILE A 387 -0.98 -12.44 -10.60
C ILE A 387 -1.57 -11.89 -11.90
N GLN A 388 -2.90 -11.92 -12.05
CA GLN A 388 -3.57 -11.36 -13.21
C GLN A 388 -3.30 -9.85 -13.35
N LYS A 389 -3.40 -9.10 -12.25
CA LYS A 389 -3.10 -7.65 -12.26
C LYS A 389 -1.62 -7.37 -12.55
N TRP A 390 -0.70 -8.11 -11.93
CA TRP A 390 0.73 -7.98 -12.16
C TRP A 390 1.09 -8.20 -13.63
N ASN A 391 0.60 -9.30 -14.21
CA ASN A 391 0.86 -9.66 -15.60
C ASN A 391 0.21 -8.68 -16.58
N ALA A 392 -1.00 -8.17 -16.27
CA ALA A 392 -1.65 -7.12 -17.05
C ALA A 392 -0.83 -5.82 -17.05
N CYS A 393 -0.38 -5.37 -15.88
CA CYS A 393 0.46 -4.19 -15.72
C CYS A 393 1.80 -4.36 -16.47
N LYS A 394 2.45 -5.52 -16.32
CA LYS A 394 3.67 -5.86 -17.05
C LYS A 394 3.42 -5.79 -18.56
N PHE A 395 2.37 -6.44 -19.05
CA PHE A 395 2.06 -6.47 -20.48
C PHE A 395 1.82 -5.07 -21.07
N GLN A 396 1.15 -4.20 -20.32
CA GLN A 396 0.84 -2.84 -20.77
C GLN A 396 2.06 -1.90 -20.75
N LYS A 397 2.96 -2.05 -19.77
CA LYS A 397 3.98 -1.04 -19.47
C LYS A 397 5.42 -1.49 -19.66
N VAL A 398 5.74 -2.71 -19.24
CA VAL A 398 7.11 -3.23 -19.11
C VAL A 398 7.22 -4.63 -19.72
N ARG A 399 6.55 -4.82 -20.86
CA ARG A 399 6.38 -6.14 -21.50
C ARG A 399 7.71 -6.83 -21.76
N PHE A 400 8.68 -6.07 -22.25
CA PHE A 400 10.00 -6.55 -22.66
C PHE A 400 11.08 -6.37 -21.59
N GLU A 401 10.75 -5.79 -20.43
CA GLU A 401 11.70 -5.65 -19.34
C GLU A 401 11.85 -6.99 -18.62
N SER A 402 13.05 -7.58 -18.67
CA SER A 402 13.35 -8.87 -18.04
C SER A 402 13.39 -8.79 -16.52
N GLU A 403 13.63 -7.60 -15.95
CA GLU A 403 13.62 -7.34 -14.51
C GLU A 403 12.26 -7.67 -13.86
N TYR A 404 11.17 -7.51 -14.61
CA TYR A 404 9.82 -7.83 -14.12
C TYR A 404 9.38 -9.15 -14.77
N PRO A 405 9.34 -10.29 -14.06
CA PRO A 405 8.90 -11.54 -14.67
C PRO A 405 7.37 -11.56 -14.82
N PHE A 406 6.88 -12.37 -15.76
CA PHE A 406 5.50 -12.86 -15.65
C PHE A 406 5.45 -13.89 -14.53
N ILE A 407 4.46 -13.77 -13.64
CA ILE A 407 4.27 -14.70 -12.53
C ILE A 407 3.10 -15.63 -12.82
N ILE A 408 3.14 -16.84 -12.24
CA ILE A 408 2.17 -17.89 -12.52
C ILE A 408 1.56 -18.42 -11.22
N PRO A 409 0.27 -18.83 -11.24
CA PRO A 409 -0.34 -19.43 -10.07
C PRO A 409 0.20 -20.85 -9.85
N LYS A 410 0.52 -21.18 -8.59
CA LYS A 410 0.90 -22.55 -8.19
C LYS A 410 -0.28 -23.51 -8.35
N ARG A 411 0.01 -24.81 -8.48
CA ARG A 411 -1.03 -25.83 -8.71
C ARG A 411 -1.78 -26.10 -7.42
N TYR A 412 -3.12 -26.03 -7.44
CA TYR A 412 -3.98 -26.27 -6.27
C TYR A 412 -3.67 -27.57 -5.51
N GLY A 413 -3.28 -28.64 -6.22
CA GLY A 413 -2.91 -29.91 -5.60
C GLY A 413 -1.62 -29.89 -4.77
N ASP A 414 -0.77 -28.85 -4.91
CA ASP A 414 0.49 -28.72 -4.15
C ASP A 414 0.25 -28.10 -2.74
N LEU A 415 -1.01 -27.83 -2.36
CA LEU A 415 -1.32 -27.36 -1.01
C LEU A 415 -1.37 -28.54 -0.05
N GLU A 416 -0.55 -28.48 0.98
CA GLU A 416 -0.70 -29.34 2.14
C GLU A 416 -2.04 -29.04 2.83
N ALA A 417 -2.72 -30.10 3.27
CA ALA A 417 -3.95 -29.98 4.03
C ALA A 417 -3.64 -29.36 5.40
N VAL A 418 -4.27 -28.23 5.70
CA VAL A 418 -4.22 -27.63 7.03
C VAL A 418 -5.22 -28.36 7.90
N THR A 419 -4.77 -29.35 8.66
CA THR A 419 -5.62 -30.21 9.50
C THR A 419 -5.96 -29.55 10.84
N GLU A 420 -5.04 -28.76 11.38
CA GLU A 420 -5.17 -28.08 12.67
C GLU A 420 -5.25 -26.56 12.50
N PRO A 421 -5.87 -25.84 13.45
CA PRO A 421 -5.91 -24.37 13.42
C PRO A 421 -4.48 -23.77 13.38
N PRO A 422 -4.13 -22.96 12.37
CA PRO A 422 -2.79 -22.38 12.24
C PRO A 422 -2.38 -21.47 13.40
N CYS A 423 -3.36 -20.84 14.06
CA CYS A 423 -3.14 -19.97 15.22
C CYS A 423 -4.45 -19.78 16.01
N GLU A 424 -4.36 -19.18 17.19
CA GLU A 424 -5.52 -18.82 18.01
C GLU A 424 -6.52 -17.92 17.25
N ASN A 425 -7.80 -18.05 17.60
CA ASN A 425 -8.92 -17.30 17.00
C ASN A 425 -9.02 -17.49 15.48
N THR A 426 -8.74 -18.69 15.00
CA THR A 426 -8.98 -19.10 13.61
C THR A 426 -10.24 -19.97 13.55
N HIS A 427 -11.08 -19.73 12.55
CA HIS A 427 -12.37 -20.39 12.39
C HIS A 427 -12.42 -21.12 11.04
N ARG A 428 -13.11 -22.26 10.99
CA ARG A 428 -13.44 -22.92 9.71
C ARG A 428 -14.65 -22.23 9.11
N CYS A 429 -14.51 -21.76 7.88
CA CYS A 429 -15.50 -20.96 7.20
C CYS A 429 -15.66 -21.43 5.76
N ARG A 430 -16.85 -21.21 5.21
CA ARG A 430 -17.05 -21.17 3.76
C ARG A 430 -16.59 -19.81 3.25
N VAL A 431 -15.59 -19.77 2.37
CA VAL A 431 -14.96 -18.53 1.89
C VAL A 431 -15.04 -18.47 0.37
N GLN A 432 -15.49 -17.33 -0.17
CA GLN A 432 -15.41 -17.04 -1.59
C GLN A 432 -14.71 -15.70 -1.82
N VAL A 433 -13.70 -15.69 -2.68
CA VAL A 433 -13.03 -14.43 -3.06
C VAL A 433 -13.92 -13.69 -4.06
N LEU A 434 -14.19 -12.42 -3.77
CA LEU A 434 -14.97 -11.51 -4.59
C LEU A 434 -14.09 -10.35 -5.07
N ARG A 435 -14.47 -9.71 -6.18
CA ARG A 435 -13.71 -8.57 -6.72
C ARG A 435 -14.55 -7.65 -7.59
N SER A 436 -14.12 -6.40 -7.64
CA SER A 436 -14.55 -5.41 -8.63
C SER A 436 -13.39 -5.09 -9.55
N THR A 437 -13.48 -5.49 -10.81
CA THR A 437 -12.42 -5.27 -11.80
C THR A 437 -12.97 -4.85 -13.15
N ALA A 438 -12.20 -4.08 -13.89
CA ALA A 438 -12.55 -3.64 -15.23
C ALA A 438 -11.38 -3.84 -16.20
N SER A 439 -11.64 -3.63 -17.49
CA SER A 439 -10.66 -3.79 -18.57
C SER A 439 -9.38 -2.99 -18.33
N TRP A 440 -9.48 -1.80 -17.72
CA TRP A 440 -8.33 -0.96 -17.41
C TRP A 440 -7.42 -1.57 -16.31
N CYS A 441 -7.95 -2.40 -15.40
CA CYS A 441 -7.18 -3.00 -14.29
C CYS A 441 -6.46 -4.30 -14.68
N VAL A 442 -7.16 -5.18 -15.40
CA VAL A 442 -6.80 -6.59 -15.57
C VAL A 442 -6.84 -7.04 -17.03
N THR A 443 -7.01 -6.11 -17.99
CA THR A 443 -7.11 -6.39 -19.44
C THR A 443 -8.23 -7.34 -19.85
N LEU A 444 -9.27 -7.49 -19.01
CA LEU A 444 -10.47 -8.27 -19.35
C LEU A 444 -11.25 -7.60 -20.50
N LYS A 445 -11.84 -8.41 -21.38
CA LYS A 445 -12.80 -7.95 -22.41
C LYS A 445 -14.05 -7.31 -21.78
N ASN A 446 -14.54 -7.85 -20.66
CA ASN A 446 -15.71 -7.36 -19.91
C ASN A 446 -15.31 -7.02 -18.47
N SER A 447 -15.99 -6.07 -17.83
CA SER A 447 -15.83 -5.83 -16.39
C SER A 447 -16.45 -6.96 -15.57
N GLU A 448 -15.88 -7.23 -14.40
CA GLU A 448 -16.39 -8.18 -13.41
C GLU A 448 -16.73 -7.40 -12.15
N ASN A 449 -18.02 -7.35 -11.82
CA ASN A 449 -18.53 -6.70 -10.62
C ASN A 449 -19.34 -7.73 -9.84
N THR A 450 -18.66 -8.44 -8.94
CA THR A 450 -19.32 -9.43 -8.08
C THR A 450 -20.17 -8.69 -7.05
N ARG A 451 -21.47 -9.02 -6.98
CA ARG A 451 -22.40 -8.42 -6.02
C ARG A 451 -22.79 -9.49 -4.99
N PHE A 452 -22.61 -9.13 -3.72
CA PHE A 452 -23.08 -9.94 -2.60
C PHE A 452 -24.61 -9.93 -2.55
#